data_AF-A0A925F957-F1
#
_entry.id   AF-A0A925F957-F1
#
_cell.length_a   1.000
_cell.length_b   1.000
_cell.length_c   1.000
_cell.angle_alpha   90.00
_cell.angle_beta   90.00
_cell.angle_gamma   90.00
#
_symmetry.space_group_name_H-M   'P 1'
#
loop_
_entity.id
_entity.type
_entity.pdbx_description
1 polymer ?
#
loop_
_entity_poly.entity_id
_entity_poly.type
_entity_poly.pdbx_seq_one_letter_code
_entity_poly.pdbx_strand_id
1 'polypeptide(L)'
;RSKFTILPLTKFGLMQITRQRVRPEMNIATVEVCPTCGGTGTISASIAVSDTIQHNLEYMLDKQNEKGVSIILHPYLHAYFTAGFPSKRLQWLWKYKTWVNLTKDTSLGMMEFHFHNKQGEEIEVQP
;
A
#
# COMPACT_ATOMS: atom_id res chain seq x y z
N ARG A 1 12.73 -29.27 18.75
CA ARG A 1 14.01 -28.64 19.18
C ARG A 1 14.84 -28.35 17.94
N SER A 2 15.25 -27.10 17.69
CA SER A 2 16.07 -26.76 16.51
C SER A 2 17.47 -27.35 16.64
N LYS A 3 17.98 -28.05 15.62
CA LYS A 3 19.39 -28.46 15.55
C LYS A 3 20.26 -27.24 15.22
N PHE A 4 21.47 -27.19 15.76
CA PHE A 4 22.47 -26.17 15.43
C PHE A 4 23.84 -26.82 15.33
N THR A 5 24.70 -26.26 14.47
CA THR A 5 26.08 -26.72 14.27
C THR A 5 27.01 -25.51 14.30
N ILE A 6 28.09 -25.63 15.06
CA ILE A 6 29.12 -24.60 15.20
C ILE A 6 30.37 -25.13 14.51
N LEU A 7 30.88 -24.39 13.53
CA LEU A 7 32.14 -24.70 12.87
C LEU A 7 33.29 -24.00 13.59
N PRO A 8 34.49 -24.61 13.61
CA PRO A 8 35.66 -24.02 14.24
C PRO A 8 36.08 -22.73 13.52
N LEU A 9 36.88 -21.91 14.21
CA LEU A 9 37.41 -20.65 13.69
C LEU A 9 38.20 -20.88 12.39
N THR A 10 37.86 -20.09 11.38
CA THR A 10 38.60 -20.05 10.11
C THR A 10 39.95 -19.34 10.31
N LYS A 11 40.87 -19.52 9.36
CA LYS A 11 42.17 -18.81 9.36
C LYS A 11 42.05 -17.27 9.31
N PHE A 12 40.85 -16.76 9.04
CA PHE A 12 40.50 -15.33 9.08
C PHE A 12 39.87 -14.90 10.42
N GLY A 13 39.84 -15.78 11.43
CA GLY A 13 39.23 -15.48 12.73
C GLY A 13 37.70 -15.46 12.74
N LEU A 14 37.04 -15.92 11.66
CA LEU A 14 35.59 -15.98 11.58
C LEU A 14 35.06 -17.32 12.10
N MET A 15 34.02 -17.27 12.92
CA MET A 15 33.26 -18.43 13.38
C MET A 15 31.93 -18.50 12.64
N GLN A 16 31.62 -19.65 12.03
CA GLN A 16 30.38 -19.87 11.32
C GLN A 16 29.42 -20.73 12.15
N ILE A 17 28.18 -20.28 12.27
CA ILE A 17 27.13 -20.98 12.99
C ILE A 17 25.96 -21.19 12.05
N THR A 18 25.47 -22.43 11.95
CA THR A 18 24.26 -22.75 11.20
C THR A 18 23.19 -23.29 12.15
N ARG A 19 21.95 -22.80 12.00
CA ARG A 19 20.79 -23.22 12.79
C ARG A 19 19.72 -23.74 11.85
N GLN A 20 19.15 -24.90 12.16
CA GLN A 20 18.07 -25.48 11.38
C GLN A 20 16.86 -24.53 11.37
N ARG A 21 16.40 -24.18 10.17
CA ARG A 21 15.21 -23.35 9.98
C ARG A 21 13.95 -24.21 10.23
N VAL A 22 13.25 -23.97 11.34
CA VAL A 22 12.06 -24.76 11.74
C VAL A 22 10.75 -24.24 11.12
N ARG A 23 10.76 -23.03 10.55
CA ARG A 23 9.60 -22.45 9.86
C ARG A 23 10.04 -21.95 8.48
N PRO A 24 9.38 -22.37 7.38
CA PRO A 24 9.60 -21.75 6.08
C PRO A 24 9.27 -20.25 6.18
N GLU A 25 10.02 -19.40 5.47
CA GLU A 25 9.51 -18.07 5.15
C GLU A 25 8.27 -18.24 4.30
N MET A 26 7.20 -17.56 4.69
CA MET A 26 6.12 -17.27 3.77
C MET A 26 6.65 -16.17 2.84
N ASN A 27 7.33 -16.55 1.75
CA ASN A 27 7.49 -15.66 0.61
C ASN A 27 6.10 -15.58 -0.04
N ILE A 28 5.24 -14.71 0.50
CA ILE A 28 3.95 -14.43 -0.12
C ILE A 28 4.29 -13.67 -1.39
N ALA A 29 4.21 -14.34 -2.54
CA ALA A 29 4.26 -13.70 -3.83
C ALA A 29 3.00 -12.83 -3.98
N THR A 30 3.04 -11.61 -3.45
CA THR A 30 1.97 -10.60 -3.56
C THR A 30 2.04 -9.86 -4.91
N VAL A 31 2.60 -10.52 -5.92
CA VAL A 31 2.77 -9.99 -7.26
C VAL A 31 1.65 -10.50 -8.16
N GLU A 32 0.84 -9.57 -8.64
CA GLU A 32 -0.22 -9.82 -9.60
C GLU A 32 0.31 -9.57 -11.02
N VAL A 33 -0.26 -10.24 -12.02
CA VAL A 33 0.10 -10.02 -13.42
C VAL A 33 -0.42 -8.65 -13.85
N CYS A 34 0.44 -7.81 -14.41
CA CYS A 34 0.06 -6.48 -14.85
C CYS A 34 -0.98 -6.55 -15.99
N PRO A 35 -2.19 -6.01 -15.80
CA PRO A 35 -3.24 -6.00 -16.81
C PRO A 35 -2.98 -4.99 -17.94
N THR A 36 -2.08 -4.01 -17.72
CA THR A 36 -1.76 -2.97 -18.71
C THR A 36 -0.75 -3.43 -19.76
N CYS A 37 0.19 -4.31 -19.38
CA CYS A 37 1.27 -4.74 -20.27
C CYS A 37 1.09 -6.15 -20.86
N GLY A 38 -0.12 -6.71 -20.77
CA GLY A 38 -0.45 -8.01 -21.37
C GLY A 38 0.37 -9.19 -20.80
N GLY A 39 0.84 -9.08 -19.55
CA GLY A 39 1.53 -10.17 -18.86
C GLY A 39 3.06 -10.14 -18.86
N THR A 40 3.69 -9.07 -19.36
CA THR A 40 5.17 -8.91 -19.30
C THR A 40 5.70 -8.39 -17.97
N GLY A 41 4.85 -7.80 -17.15
CA GLY A 41 5.22 -7.13 -15.91
C GLY A 41 4.41 -7.66 -14.72
N THR A 42 5.00 -7.55 -13.54
CA THR A 42 4.36 -7.83 -12.27
C THR A 42 4.02 -6.51 -11.56
N ILE A 43 2.78 -6.37 -11.11
CA ILE A 43 2.33 -5.27 -10.26
C ILE A 43 2.20 -5.73 -8.82
N SER A 44 2.39 -4.82 -7.87
CA SER A 44 2.04 -5.10 -6.47
C SER A 44 0.54 -5.30 -6.34
N ALA A 45 0.12 -6.19 -5.44
CA ALA A 45 -1.29 -6.47 -5.22
C ALA A 45 -2.13 -5.21 -5.00
N SER A 46 -3.29 -5.15 -5.65
CA SER A 46 -4.22 -4.02 -5.59
C SER A 46 -4.60 -3.62 -4.14
N ILE A 47 -4.60 -4.59 -3.22
CA ILE A 47 -4.91 -4.36 -1.80
C ILE A 47 -3.84 -3.54 -1.09
N ALA A 48 -2.56 -3.72 -1.42
CA ALA A 48 -1.47 -2.97 -0.80
C ALA A 48 -1.56 -1.48 -1.14
N VAL A 49 -1.96 -1.15 -2.39
CA VAL A 49 -2.18 0.23 -2.82
C VAL A 49 -3.37 0.86 -2.08
N SER A 50 -4.44 0.09 -1.83
CA SER A 50 -5.55 0.58 -1.00
C SER A 50 -5.08 0.91 0.41
N ASP A 51 -4.22 0.10 0.99
CA ASP A 51 -3.76 0.29 2.37
C ASP A 51 -2.83 1.51 2.47
N THR A 52 -1.97 1.73 1.47
CA THR A 52 -1.13 2.94 1.40
C THR A 52 -1.98 4.21 1.24
N ILE A 53 -3.01 4.18 0.39
CA ILE A 53 -3.94 5.31 0.24
C ILE A 53 -4.63 5.62 1.58
N GLN A 54 -5.07 4.57 2.29
CA GLN A 54 -5.75 4.73 3.56
C GLN A 54 -4.82 5.30 4.64
N HIS A 55 -3.57 4.83 4.70
CA HIS A 55 -2.56 5.34 5.63
C HIS A 55 -2.23 6.81 5.35
N ASN A 56 -2.04 7.17 4.09
CA ASN A 56 -1.74 8.54 3.66
C ASN A 56 -2.91 9.49 3.97
N LEU A 57 -4.14 9.06 3.72
CA LEU A 57 -5.34 9.81 4.07
C LEU A 57 -5.46 10.01 5.59
N GLU A 58 -5.18 8.98 6.38
CA GLU A 58 -5.18 9.09 7.85
C GLU A 58 -4.12 10.08 8.33
N TYR A 59 -2.91 10.03 7.75
CA TYR A 59 -1.83 10.97 8.05
C TYR A 59 -2.24 12.43 7.75
N MET A 60 -2.84 12.68 6.59
CA MET A 60 -3.30 14.03 6.20
C MET A 60 -4.42 14.55 7.11
N LEU A 61 -5.38 13.70 7.46
CA LEU A 61 -6.53 14.10 8.29
C LEU A 61 -6.13 14.30 9.75
N ASP A 62 -5.24 13.48 10.30
CA ASP A 62 -4.84 13.54 11.71
C ASP A 62 -3.73 14.57 11.96
N LYS A 63 -2.67 14.57 11.15
CA LYS A 63 -1.51 15.44 11.38
C LYS A 63 -1.63 16.82 10.76
N GLN A 64 -2.18 16.92 9.55
CA GLN A 64 -2.29 18.19 8.83
C GLN A 64 -3.67 18.85 9.00
N ASN A 65 -4.67 18.13 9.52
CA ASN A 65 -6.04 18.61 9.73
C ASN A 65 -6.63 19.34 8.51
N GLU A 66 -6.26 18.86 7.32
CA GLU A 66 -6.71 19.42 6.05
C GLU A 66 -8.18 19.04 5.84
N LYS A 67 -9.05 20.05 5.88
CA LYS A 67 -10.48 19.84 5.68
C LYS A 67 -10.75 19.83 4.19
N GLY A 68 -11.19 18.71 3.62
CA GLY A 68 -11.67 18.64 2.23
C GLY A 68 -10.64 18.14 1.23
N VAL A 69 -9.95 17.07 1.58
CA VAL A 69 -9.04 16.34 0.70
C VAL A 69 -9.82 15.73 -0.46
N SER A 70 -9.30 15.89 -1.67
CA SER A 70 -9.80 15.26 -2.89
C SER A 70 -8.77 14.24 -3.36
N ILE A 71 -9.20 13.03 -3.69
CA ILE A 71 -8.32 12.00 -4.21
C ILE A 71 -8.71 11.76 -5.67
N ILE A 72 -7.74 11.87 -6.57
CA ILE A 72 -7.88 11.50 -7.97
C ILE A 72 -7.26 10.12 -8.15
N LEU A 73 -8.02 9.21 -8.73
CA LEU A 73 -7.64 7.81 -8.85
C LEU A 73 -8.30 7.15 -10.05
N HIS A 74 -7.73 6.05 -10.52
CA HIS A 74 -8.28 5.26 -11.61
C HIS A 74 -9.67 4.69 -11.27
N PRO A 75 -10.62 4.59 -12.22
CA PRO A 75 -11.97 4.06 -11.97
C PRO A 75 -12.01 2.70 -11.26
N TYR A 76 -10.98 1.87 -11.46
CA TYR A 76 -10.81 0.59 -10.77
C TYR A 76 -10.70 0.75 -9.24
N LEU A 77 -9.80 1.61 -8.77
CA LEU A 77 -9.66 1.93 -7.35
C LEU A 77 -10.89 2.67 -6.83
N HIS A 78 -11.53 3.49 -7.66
CA HIS A 78 -12.72 4.27 -7.27
C HIS A 78 -13.89 3.34 -6.97
N ALA A 79 -14.09 2.35 -7.84
CA ALA A 79 -15.05 1.29 -7.61
C ALA A 79 -14.73 0.55 -6.31
N TYR A 80 -13.46 0.25 -6.02
CA TYR A 80 -13.09 -0.44 -4.78
C TYR A 80 -13.47 0.33 -3.50
N PHE A 81 -13.31 1.67 -3.46
CA PHE A 81 -13.69 2.47 -2.29
C PHE A 81 -15.20 2.77 -2.20
N THR A 82 -15.90 2.75 -3.33
CA THR A 82 -17.33 3.11 -3.42
C THR A 82 -18.25 1.89 -3.42
N ALA A 83 -17.79 0.74 -3.93
CA ALA A 83 -18.57 -0.47 -4.04
C ALA A 83 -18.80 -1.09 -2.65
N GLY A 84 -20.05 -1.52 -2.43
CA GLY A 84 -20.49 -2.15 -1.19
C GLY A 84 -21.16 -1.20 -0.20
N PHE A 85 -21.98 -1.78 0.67
CA PHE A 85 -22.62 -1.09 1.80
C PHE A 85 -22.26 -1.81 3.10
N PRO A 86 -21.68 -1.14 4.11
CA PRO A 86 -21.20 0.25 4.12
C PRO A 86 -19.89 0.41 3.34
N SER A 87 -19.78 1.43 2.49
CA SER A 87 -18.58 1.69 1.70
C SER A 87 -17.42 2.21 2.55
N LYS A 88 -16.17 2.02 2.11
CA LYS A 88 -14.98 2.57 2.80
C LYS A 88 -15.07 4.09 2.97
N ARG A 89 -15.67 4.78 1.99
CA ARG A 89 -15.96 6.21 2.05
C ARG A 89 -16.85 6.61 3.24
N LEU A 90 -17.90 5.82 3.53
CA LEU A 90 -18.79 6.05 4.68
C LEU A 90 -18.05 5.84 6.01
N GLN A 91 -17.17 4.84 6.07
CA GLN A 91 -16.34 4.59 7.27
C GLN A 91 -15.42 5.79 7.56
N TRP A 92 -14.83 6.40 6.55
CA TRP A 92 -14.03 7.62 6.72
C TRP A 92 -14.85 8.81 7.20
N LEU A 93 -16.06 8.98 6.66
CA LEU A 93 -16.97 10.04 7.10
C LEU A 93 -17.31 9.90 8.58
N TRP A 94 -17.56 8.68 9.05
CA TRP A 94 -17.85 8.44 10.47
C TRP A 94 -16.61 8.60 11.37
N LYS A 95 -15.43 8.16 10.91
CA LYS A 95 -14.18 8.23 11.70
C LYS A 95 -13.67 9.67 11.82
N TYR A 96 -13.59 10.40 10.72
CA TYR A 96 -12.92 11.71 10.68
C TYR A 96 -13.90 12.90 10.61
N LYS A 97 -15.20 12.65 10.47
CA LYS A 97 -16.25 13.68 10.29
C LYS A 97 -15.97 14.64 9.13
N THR A 98 -15.12 14.23 8.18
CA THR A 98 -14.76 14.98 6.99
C THR A 98 -15.26 14.25 5.75
N TRP A 99 -15.75 15.03 4.79
CA TRP A 99 -16.17 14.49 3.51
C TRP A 99 -14.98 14.45 2.56
N VAL A 100 -14.59 13.23 2.16
CA VAL A 100 -13.52 13.00 1.17
C VAL A 100 -14.14 12.94 -0.22
N ASN A 101 -13.61 13.74 -1.15
CA ASN A 101 -14.01 13.72 -2.54
C ASN A 101 -13.16 12.71 -3.30
N LEU A 102 -13.81 11.78 -4.01
CA LEU A 102 -13.14 10.81 -4.85
C LEU A 102 -13.48 11.18 -6.30
N THR A 103 -12.47 11.53 -7.07
CA THR A 103 -12.58 11.88 -8.49
C THR A 103 -11.95 10.75 -9.31
N LYS A 104 -12.66 10.32 -10.35
CA LYS A 104 -12.18 9.28 -11.26
C LYS A 104 -11.45 9.93 -12.43
N ASP A 105 -10.25 9.44 -12.73
CA ASP A 105 -9.51 9.81 -13.95
C ASP A 105 -8.98 8.55 -14.64
N THR A 106 -9.37 8.37 -15.90
CA THR A 106 -8.96 7.23 -16.74
C THR A 106 -7.58 7.39 -17.35
N SER A 107 -7.00 8.59 -17.30
CA SER A 107 -5.65 8.83 -17.81
C SER A 107 -4.56 8.29 -16.87
N LEU A 108 -4.89 8.09 -15.59
CA LEU A 108 -3.99 7.56 -14.57
C LEU A 108 -3.78 6.05 -14.72
N GLY A 109 -2.58 5.58 -14.39
CA GLY A 109 -2.27 4.17 -14.25
C GLY A 109 -3.14 3.48 -13.18
N MET A 110 -3.32 2.17 -13.27
CA MET A 110 -4.21 1.42 -12.35
C MET A 110 -3.83 1.51 -10.87
N MET A 111 -2.56 1.83 -10.57
CA MET A 111 -2.02 1.97 -9.22
C MET A 111 -1.67 3.42 -8.87
N GLU A 112 -1.86 4.35 -9.80
CA GLU A 112 -1.54 5.76 -9.59
C GLU A 112 -2.71 6.45 -8.88
N PHE A 113 -2.37 7.31 -7.92
CA PHE A 113 -3.30 8.14 -7.19
C PHE A 113 -2.63 9.48 -6.87
N HIS A 114 -3.42 10.55 -6.90
CA HIS A 114 -2.98 11.89 -6.57
C HIS A 114 -3.89 12.47 -5.49
N PHE A 115 -3.29 13.08 -4.48
CA PHE A 115 -4.03 13.80 -3.46
C PHE A 115 -4.02 15.28 -3.79
N HIS A 116 -5.20 15.88 -3.85
CA HIS A 116 -5.38 17.33 -3.99
C HIS A 116 -5.93 17.91 -2.70
N ASN A 117 -5.34 19.04 -2.32
CA ASN A 117 -5.85 19.82 -1.22
C ASN A 117 -7.07 20.65 -1.65
N LYS A 118 -7.72 21.35 -0.72
CA LYS A 118 -8.86 22.24 -1.03
C LYS A 118 -8.56 23.31 -2.08
N GLN A 119 -7.29 23.68 -2.22
CA GLN A 119 -6.81 24.68 -3.17
C GLN A 119 -6.45 24.09 -4.53
N GLY A 120 -6.62 22.78 -4.73
CA GLY A 120 -6.28 22.09 -5.98
C GLY A 120 -4.79 21.77 -6.14
N GLU A 121 -3.96 22.13 -5.17
CA GLU A 121 -2.54 21.77 -5.14
C GLU A 121 -2.36 20.28 -4.88
N GLU A 122 -1.49 19.65 -5.68
CA GLU A 122 -1.08 18.26 -5.50
C GLU A 122 -0.21 18.15 -4.24
N ILE A 123 -0.64 17.30 -3.31
CA ILE A 123 0.16 16.94 -2.15
C ILE A 123 0.96 15.70 -2.56
N GLU A 124 2.22 15.91 -2.92
CA GLU A 124 3.16 14.80 -3.09
C GLU A 124 3.35 14.11 -1.74
N VAL A 125 2.70 12.96 -1.58
CA VAL A 125 2.95 12.06 -0.46
C VAL A 125 4.27 11.35 -0.76
N GLN A 126 5.32 11.76 -0.06
CA GLN A 126 6.58 11.03 -0.08
C GLN A 126 6.36 9.63 0.51
N PRO A 127 6.91 8.58 -0.12
CA PRO A 127 6.73 7.19 0.30
C PRO A 127 7.36 6.89 1.67
#